data_AF-A0A969IEF2-F1
#
_entry.id   AF-A0A969IEF2-F1
#
_cell.length_a   1.000
_cell.length_b   1.000
_cell.length_c   1.000
_cell.angle_alpha   90.00
_cell.angle_beta   90.00
_cell.angle_gamma   90.00
#
_symmetry.space_group_name_H-M   'P 1'
#
loop_
_entity.id
_entity.type
_entity.pdbx_description
1 polymer ?
#
loop_
_entity_poly.entity_id
_entity_poly.type
_entity_poly.pdbx_seq_one_letter_code
_entity_poly.pdbx_strand_id
1 'polypeptide(L)'
;MPHLVAVASFVIVAVIYCKPALEGKVLQQSDIIHWKGMAKDIQDYRATHNGVAPLWTTNMFSGMPGYQIAGNNNNYISYYANEIFSFFIPKPFRFFILACLGFYFYASSCASIPGWA
;
A
#
# COMPACT_ATOMS: atom_id res chain seq x y z
N MET A 1 -15.70 23.40 16.70
CA MET A 1 -14.25 23.66 16.52
C MET A 1 -13.26 22.64 17.12
N PRO A 2 -13.63 21.54 17.83
CA PRO A 2 -12.64 20.56 18.29
C PRO A 2 -12.09 19.65 17.17
N HIS A 3 -12.88 19.43 16.10
CA HIS A 3 -12.49 18.59 14.96
C HIS A 3 -11.25 19.12 14.21
N LEU A 4 -11.13 20.45 14.04
CA LEU A 4 -10.00 21.07 13.36
C LEU A 4 -8.69 20.91 14.13
N VAL A 5 -8.74 21.02 15.46
CA VAL A 5 -7.57 20.86 16.34
C VAL A 5 -7.07 19.41 16.30
N ALA A 6 -7.98 18.43 16.28
CA ALA A 6 -7.64 17.02 16.16
C ALA A 6 -6.99 16.68 14.81
N VAL A 7 -7.52 17.21 13.70
CA VAL A 7 -6.92 16.99 12.38
C VAL A 7 -5.53 17.62 12.31
N ALA A 8 -5.35 18.84 12.82
CA ALA A 8 -4.05 19.51 12.84
C ALA A 8 -3.01 18.74 13.66
N SER A 9 -3.37 18.19 14.82
CA SER A 9 -2.44 17.39 15.63
C SER A 9 -2.03 16.09 14.93
N PHE A 10 -2.94 15.40 14.24
CA PHE A 10 -2.61 14.21 13.47
C PHE A 10 -1.63 14.48 12.32
N VAL A 11 -1.78 15.61 11.62
CA VAL A 11 -0.83 16.02 10.57
C VAL A 11 0.56 16.25 11.15
N ILE A 12 0.66 16.93 12.29
CA ILE A 12 1.96 17.20 12.95
C ILE A 12 2.63 15.88 13.35
N VAL A 13 1.90 14.96 13.97
CA VAL A 13 2.44 13.65 14.38
C VAL A 13 2.85 12.83 13.15
N ALA A 14 2.07 12.85 12.08
CA ALA A 14 2.39 12.14 10.83
C ALA A 14 3.71 12.63 10.23
N VAL A 15 3.95 13.95 10.21
CA VAL A 15 5.19 14.54 9.70
C VAL A 15 6.40 14.14 10.54
N ILE A 16 6.27 14.15 11.86
CA ILE A 16 7.37 13.76 12.78
C ILE A 16 7.68 12.27 12.62
N TYR A 17 6.65 11.41 12.62
CA TYR A 17 6.82 9.96 12.56
C TYR A 17 7.34 9.48 11.21
N CYS A 18 6.85 10.07 10.12
CA CYS A 18 7.26 9.72 8.76
C CYS A 18 8.42 10.57 8.23
N LYS A 19 9.11 11.34 9.08
CA LYS A 19 10.37 12.05 8.75
C LYS A 19 11.40 11.18 7.99
N PRO A 20 11.75 9.96 8.43
CA PRO A 20 12.71 9.13 7.70
C PRO A 20 12.25 8.74 6.29
N ALA A 21 10.93 8.71 6.04
CA ALA A 21 10.40 8.45 4.71
C ALA A 21 10.47 9.67 3.78
N LEU A 22 10.40 10.90 4.32
CA LEU A 22 10.64 12.13 3.54
C LEU A 22 12.11 12.28 3.14
N GLU A 23 13.01 11.74 3.96
CA GLU A 23 14.44 11.66 3.66
C GLU A 23 14.77 10.65 2.55
N GLY A 24 13.76 10.04 1.91
CA GLY A 24 13.93 9.13 0.78
C GLY A 24 14.46 7.75 1.17
N LYS A 25 14.50 7.42 2.47
CA LYS A 25 14.93 6.09 2.93
C LYS A 25 13.85 5.09 2.58
N VAL A 26 14.16 4.21 1.64
CA VAL A 26 13.28 3.11 1.24
C VAL A 26 13.51 1.92 2.16
N LEU A 27 12.44 1.41 2.76
CA LEU A 27 12.50 0.20 3.56
C LEU A 27 12.85 -1.00 2.67
N GLN A 28 13.97 -1.66 2.96
CA GLN A 28 14.35 -2.91 2.32
C GLN A 28 13.57 -4.05 2.97
N GLN A 29 12.42 -4.41 2.38
CA GLN A 29 11.61 -5.54 2.84
C GLN A 29 12.05 -6.82 2.11
N SER A 30 12.26 -7.91 2.85
CA SER A 30 12.60 -9.23 2.32
C SER A 30 11.63 -9.66 1.22
N ASP A 31 10.34 -9.39 1.42
CA ASP A 31 9.28 -9.81 0.51
C ASP A 31 9.36 -9.06 -0.82
N ILE A 32 9.70 -7.77 -0.80
CA ILE A 32 9.92 -6.97 -2.01
C ILE A 32 11.15 -7.49 -2.77
N ILE A 33 12.22 -7.85 -2.05
CA ILE A 33 13.46 -8.35 -2.64
C ILE A 33 13.21 -9.73 -3.29
N HIS A 34 12.57 -10.65 -2.57
CA HIS A 34 12.19 -11.95 -3.10
C HIS A 34 11.24 -11.82 -4.28
N TRP A 35 10.21 -10.98 -4.19
CA TRP A 35 9.29 -10.74 -5.30
C TRP A 35 9.99 -10.17 -6.53
N LYS A 36 10.91 -9.22 -6.38
CA LYS A 36 11.72 -8.72 -7.50
C LYS A 36 12.54 -9.82 -8.17
N GLY A 37 13.11 -10.73 -7.39
CA GLY A 37 13.81 -11.91 -7.90
C GLY A 37 12.88 -12.81 -8.71
N MET A 38 11.73 -13.18 -8.15
CA MET A 38 10.73 -14.03 -8.82
C MET A 38 10.12 -13.38 -10.07
N ALA A 39 9.90 -12.07 -10.03
CA ALA A 39 9.31 -11.31 -11.14
C ALA A 39 10.30 -11.08 -12.29
N LYS A 40 11.63 -11.14 -12.04
CA LYS A 40 12.66 -10.89 -13.05
C LYS A 40 12.48 -11.78 -14.28
N ASP A 41 12.27 -13.08 -14.07
CA ASP A 41 12.07 -14.05 -15.14
C ASP A 41 10.82 -13.75 -15.98
N ILE A 42 9.74 -13.35 -15.31
CA ILE A 42 8.48 -12.97 -15.98
C ILE A 42 8.66 -11.70 -16.81
N GLN A 43 9.38 -10.70 -16.28
CA GLN A 43 9.64 -9.45 -17.01
C GLN A 43 10.56 -9.68 -18.22
N ASP A 44 11.58 -10.53 -18.09
CA ASP A 44 12.50 -10.85 -19.18
C ASP A 44 11.80 -11.65 -20.30
N TYR A 45 10.89 -12.57 -19.92
CA TYR A 45 10.05 -13.28 -20.89
C TYR A 45 9.09 -12.32 -21.61
N ARG A 46 8.47 -11.37 -20.90
CA ARG A 46 7.60 -10.35 -21.49
C ARG A 46 8.33 -9.47 -22.50
N ALA A 47 9.56 -9.09 -22.20
CA ALA A 47 10.38 -8.25 -23.09
C ALA A 47 10.71 -8.95 -24.43
N THR A 48 10.79 -10.28 -24.42
CA THR A 48 11.14 -11.08 -25.60
C THR A 48 9.93 -11.59 -26.39
N HIS A 49 8.75 -11.68 -25.77
CA HIS A 49 7.54 -12.30 -26.35
C HIS A 49 6.36 -11.31 -26.47
N ASN A 50 6.59 -10.12 -27.02
CA ASN A 50 5.53 -9.12 -27.33
C ASN A 50 4.67 -8.72 -26.12
N GLY A 51 5.24 -8.67 -24.91
CA GLY A 51 4.53 -8.26 -23.69
C GLY A 51 3.65 -9.34 -23.06
N VAL A 52 3.63 -10.56 -23.60
CA VAL A 52 2.84 -11.67 -23.06
C VAL A 52 3.54 -12.24 -21.81
N ALA A 53 2.81 -12.30 -20.69
CA ALA A 53 3.29 -12.91 -19.46
C ALA A 53 3.26 -14.45 -19.58
N PRO A 54 4.32 -15.17 -19.16
CA PRO A 54 4.28 -16.63 -19.14
C PRO A 54 3.31 -17.12 -18.05
N LEU A 55 2.47 -18.11 -18.39
CA LEU A 55 1.53 -18.72 -17.44
C LEU A 55 2.23 -19.60 -16.40
N TRP A 56 3.45 -20.07 -16.68
CA TRP A 56 4.29 -20.89 -15.82
C TRP A 56 5.71 -20.33 -15.80
N THR A 57 6.27 -20.08 -14.62
CA THR A 57 7.70 -19.77 -14.45
C THR A 57 8.45 -21.05 -14.14
N THR A 58 9.63 -21.27 -14.75
CA THR A 58 10.44 -22.48 -14.60
C THR A 58 11.60 -22.30 -13.61
N ASN A 59 12.04 -21.07 -13.42
CA ASN A 59 13.24 -20.74 -12.64
C ASN A 59 13.01 -20.74 -11.13
N MET A 60 11.75 -20.82 -10.68
CA MET A 60 11.43 -20.88 -9.27
C MET A 60 11.29 -22.33 -8.78
N PHE A 61 12.38 -22.92 -8.28
CA PHE A 61 12.51 -24.25 -7.62
C PHE A 61 11.93 -25.49 -8.34
N SER A 62 10.67 -25.50 -8.72
CA SER A 62 9.98 -26.53 -9.52
C SER A 62 8.99 -25.93 -10.53
N GLY A 63 9.04 -24.61 -10.66
CA GLY A 63 8.06 -23.78 -11.29
C GLY A 63 6.81 -23.47 -10.47
N MET A 64 6.15 -22.37 -10.84
CA MET A 64 4.91 -21.88 -10.23
C MET A 64 4.06 -21.21 -11.31
N PRO A 65 2.72 -21.19 -11.16
CA PRO A 65 1.90 -20.40 -12.07
C PRO A 65 2.23 -18.90 -12.01
N GLY A 66 2.67 -18.34 -13.15
CA GLY A 66 3.16 -16.96 -13.26
C GLY A 66 2.09 -15.90 -13.01
N TYR A 67 0.81 -16.27 -13.10
CA TYR A 67 -0.30 -15.37 -12.78
C TYR A 67 -0.34 -14.95 -11.30
N GLN A 68 0.22 -15.75 -10.39
CA GLN A 68 0.25 -15.44 -8.95
C GLN A 68 1.35 -14.44 -8.57
N ILE A 69 2.38 -14.32 -9.41
CA ILE A 69 3.58 -13.51 -9.10
C ILE A 69 3.47 -12.14 -9.76
N ALA A 70 3.27 -12.13 -11.07
CA ALA A 70 3.18 -10.93 -11.89
C ALA A 70 2.27 -11.20 -13.09
N GLY A 71 1.05 -11.66 -12.84
CA GLY A 71 0.02 -11.86 -13.87
C GLY A 71 -0.51 -10.55 -14.45
N ASN A 72 -1.16 -10.63 -15.62
CA ASN A 72 -1.93 -9.50 -16.12
C ASN A 72 -3.24 -9.42 -15.31
N ASN A 73 -3.41 -8.36 -14.53
CA ASN A 73 -4.59 -8.21 -13.69
C ASN A 73 -5.67 -7.41 -14.46
N ASN A 74 -6.80 -8.04 -14.73
CA ASN A 74 -7.94 -7.38 -15.39
C ASN A 74 -8.89 -6.68 -14.39
N ASN A 75 -8.63 -6.79 -13.09
CA ASN A 75 -9.43 -6.18 -12.03
C ASN A 75 -8.79 -4.87 -11.57
N TYR A 76 -9.21 -3.76 -12.18
CA TYR A 76 -8.77 -2.42 -11.83
C TYR A 76 -9.45 -1.87 -10.55
N ILE A 77 -10.44 -2.58 -9.99
CA ILE A 77 -11.17 -2.15 -8.79
C ILE A 77 -10.21 -1.89 -7.63
N SER A 78 -9.26 -2.80 -7.39
CA SER A 78 -8.27 -2.64 -6.32
C SER A 78 -7.33 -1.45 -6.57
N TYR A 79 -7.04 -1.13 -7.83
CA TYR A 79 -6.25 0.04 -8.19
C TYR A 79 -6.99 1.34 -7.86
N TYR A 80 -8.25 1.45 -8.30
CA TYR A 80 -9.09 2.62 -8.01
C TYR A 80 -9.37 2.78 -6.51
N ALA A 81 -9.64 1.68 -5.80
CA ALA A 81 -9.79 1.71 -4.35
C ALA A 81 -8.51 2.23 -3.68
N ASN A 82 -7.33 1.76 -4.11
CA ASN A 82 -6.07 2.25 -3.57
C ASN A 82 -5.90 3.74 -3.79
N GLU A 83 -6.19 4.24 -4.98
CA GLU A 83 -6.11 5.67 -5.32
C GLU A 83 -7.03 6.53 -4.43
N ILE A 84 -8.29 6.12 -4.27
CA ILE A 84 -9.27 6.82 -3.42
C ILE A 84 -8.76 6.92 -1.98
N PHE A 85 -8.27 5.81 -1.40
CA PHE A 85 -7.75 5.80 -0.04
C PHE A 85 -6.37 6.44 0.10
N SER A 86 -5.66 6.68 -1.01
CA SER A 86 -4.31 7.22 -0.98
C SER A 86 -4.27 8.75 -0.96
N PHE A 87 -5.38 9.43 -1.28
CA PHE A 87 -5.48 10.90 -1.27
C PHE A 87 -4.31 11.61 -1.99
N PHE A 88 -3.70 10.97 -3.00
CA PHE A 88 -2.48 11.45 -3.68
C PHE A 88 -1.22 11.62 -2.81
N ILE A 89 -1.21 11.06 -1.59
CA ILE A 89 -0.10 11.19 -0.65
C ILE A 89 0.92 10.06 -0.86
N PRO A 90 2.25 10.34 -0.82
CA PRO A 90 3.27 9.30 -0.95
C PRO A 90 3.18 8.25 0.18
N LYS A 91 3.46 6.99 -0.14
CA LYS A 91 3.72 5.96 0.89
C LYS A 91 4.95 6.39 1.70
N PRO A 92 4.95 6.28 3.04
CA PRO A 92 4.00 5.62 3.94
C PRO A 92 2.93 6.53 4.58
N PHE A 93 2.99 7.85 4.34
CA PHE A 93 2.15 8.87 4.99
C PHE A 93 0.65 8.58 4.93
N ARG A 94 0.18 8.12 3.76
CA ARG A 94 -1.23 7.82 3.52
C ARG A 94 -1.81 6.78 4.50
N PHE A 95 -1.04 5.75 4.89
CA PHE A 95 -1.51 4.71 5.81
C PHE A 95 -1.65 5.24 7.23
N PHE A 96 -0.70 6.07 7.66
CA PHE A 96 -0.71 6.67 8.99
C PHE A 96 -1.88 7.65 9.15
N ILE A 97 -2.07 8.55 8.18
CA ILE A 97 -3.17 9.52 8.20
C ILE A 97 -4.53 8.80 8.15
N LEU A 98 -4.67 7.78 7.30
CA LEU A 98 -5.89 6.99 7.22
C LEU A 98 -6.20 6.29 8.56
N ALA A 99 -5.20 5.76 9.25
CA ALA A 99 -5.37 5.15 10.56
C ALA A 99 -5.80 6.18 11.62
N CYS A 100 -5.19 7.37 11.65
CA CYS A 100 -5.59 8.45 12.55
C CYS A 100 -7.04 8.92 12.31
N LEU A 101 -7.44 9.06 11.05
CA LEU A 101 -8.82 9.42 10.68
C LEU A 101 -9.81 8.31 11.08
N GLY A 102 -9.45 7.04 10.85
CA GLY A 102 -10.28 5.90 11.26
C GLY A 102 -10.49 5.85 12.78
N PHE A 103 -9.42 6.03 13.55
CA PHE A 103 -9.51 6.11 15.02
C PHE A 103 -10.37 7.28 15.48
N TYR A 104 -10.25 8.43 14.82
CA TYR A 104 -11.04 9.62 15.12
C TYR A 104 -12.55 9.38 14.92
N PHE A 105 -12.94 8.81 13.78
CA PHE A 105 -14.35 8.47 13.52
C PHE A 105 -14.88 7.47 14.54
N TYR A 106 -14.12 6.43 14.85
CA TYR A 106 -14.48 5.46 15.87
C TYR A 106 -14.70 6.10 17.24
N ALA A 107 -13.75 6.91 17.72
CA ALA A 107 -13.86 7.61 18.99
C ALA A 107 -15.07 8.55 19.03
N SER A 108 -15.33 9.29 17.95
CA SER A 108 -16.49 10.17 17.84
C SER A 108 -17.84 9.42 17.88
N SER A 109 -17.91 8.24 17.25
CA SER A 109 -19.11 7.40 17.32
C SER A 109 -19.38 6.86 18.72
N CYS A 110 -18.32 6.48 19.45
CA CYS A 110 -18.45 5.98 20.82
C CYS A 110 -18.93 7.07 21.79
N ALA A 111 -18.40 8.28 21.64
CA ALA A 111 -18.82 9.45 22.44
C ALA A 111 -20.26 9.90 22.18
N SER A 112 -20.88 9.45 21.09
CA SER A 112 -22.26 9.80 20.72
C SER A 112 -23.32 8.86 21.32
N ILE A 113 -22.90 7.77 21.98
CA ILE A 113 -23.80 6.78 22.58
C ILE A 113 -24.16 7.23 24.00
N PRO A 114 -25.44 7.52 24.31
CA PRO A 114 -25.83 7.95 25.65
C PRO A 114 -25.69 6.77 26.63
N GLY A 115 -24.67 6.82 27.48
CA GLY A 115 -24.38 5.78 28.47
C GLY A 115 -22.93 5.76 28.99
N TRP A 116 -22.00 6.47 28.32
CA TRP A 116 -20.59 6.57 28.72
C TRP A 116 -20.07 8.03 28.77
N ALA A 117 -20.97 9.00 28.93
CA ALA A 117 -20.68 10.40 29.26
C ALA A 117 -21.17 10.70 30.68
#